data_AF-A0A5K0YIK5-F1
#
_entry.id   AF-A0A5K0YIK5-F1
#
_cell.length_a   1.000
_cell.length_b   1.000
_cell.length_c   1.000
_cell.angle_alpha   90.00
_cell.angle_beta   90.00
_cell.angle_gamma   90.00
#
_symmetry.space_group_name_H-M   'P 1'
#
loop_
_entity.id
_entity.type
_entity.pdbx_description
1 polymer ?
#
loop_
_entity_poly.entity_id
_entity_poly.type
_entity_poly.pdbx_seq_one_letter_code
_entity_poly.pdbx_strand_id
1 'polypeptide(L)' 'EVISDKDKCGQCKGEKVVQEKKVLEVHVDKGMQHGQKIVFQGEADEA' A
#
# COMPACT_ATOMS: atom_id res chain seq x y z
N GLU A 1 -10.67 -13.12 -16.80
CA GLU A 1 -11.83 -12.42 -17.41
C GLU A 1 -11.34 -11.13 -18.06
N VAL A 2 -11.82 -10.83 -19.27
CA VAL A 2 -11.54 -9.56 -19.94
C VAL A 2 -12.74 -8.66 -19.68
N ILE A 3 -12.57 -7.62 -18.88
CA ILE A 3 -13.63 -6.64 -18.59
C ILE A 3 -13.80 -5.75 -19.84
N SER A 4 -15.02 -5.66 -20.35
CA SER A 4 -15.36 -4.77 -21.47
C SER A 4 -15.00 -3.32 -21.13
N ASP A 5 -14.51 -2.53 -22.09
CA ASP A 5 -14.08 -1.15 -21.81
C ASP A 5 -15.16 -0.25 -21.19
N LYS A 6 -16.44 -0.55 -21.42
CA LYS A 6 -17.58 0.15 -20.81
C LYS A 6 -17.77 -0.16 -19.32
N ASP A 7 -17.30 -1.33 -18.88
CA ASP A 7 -17.48 -1.85 -17.52
C ASP A 7 -16.20 -1.72 -16.68
N LYS A 8 -15.11 -1.21 -17.27
CA LYS A 8 -13.86 -0.94 -16.55
C LYS A 8 -14.09 0.19 -15.55
N CYS A 9 -13.73 -0.06 -14.30
CA CYS A 9 -13.61 0.98 -13.29
C CYS A 9 -12.61 2.04 -13.78
N GLY A 10 -12.98 3.33 -13.71
CA GLY A 10 -12.10 4.41 -14.16
C GLY A 10 -10.82 4.57 -13.33
N GLN A 11 -10.83 4.12 -12.06
CA GLN A 11 -9.69 4.25 -11.15
C GLN A 11 -8.68 3.11 -11.31
N CYS A 12 -9.12 1.85 -11.29
CA CYS A 12 -8.21 0.70 -11.45
C CYS A 12 -8.08 0.21 -12.90
N LYS A 13 -8.90 0.72 -13.83
CA LYS A 13 -8.90 0.35 -15.27
C LYS A 13 -9.00 -1.15 -15.55
N GLY A 14 -9.59 -1.90 -14.62
CA GLY A 14 -9.73 -3.36 -14.69
C GLY A 14 -8.57 -4.14 -14.06
N GLU A 15 -7.55 -3.48 -13.52
CA GLU A 15 -6.43 -4.13 -12.83
C GLU A 15 -6.76 -4.55 -11.40
N LYS A 16 -7.93 -4.15 -10.87
CA LYS A 16 -8.42 -4.44 -9.51
C LYS A 16 -7.54 -3.92 -8.36
N VAL A 17 -6.40 -3.31 -8.68
CA VAL A 17 -5.50 -2.61 -7.77
C VAL A 17 -5.44 -1.13 -8.11
N VAL A 18 -5.19 -0.29 -7.11
CA VAL A 18 -4.94 1.16 -7.28
C VAL A 18 -3.69 1.52 -6.50
N GLN A 19 -2.79 2.28 -7.11
CA GLN A 19 -1.58 2.74 -6.42
C GLN A 19 -1.95 3.85 -5.43
N GLU A 20 -1.73 3.58 -4.14
CA GLU A 20 -1.92 4.55 -3.06
C GLU A 20 -0.58 5.09 -2.57
N LYS A 21 -0.49 6.41 -2.40
CA LYS A 21 0.68 7.07 -1.81
C LYS A 21 0.33 7.54 -0.41
N LYS A 22 0.92 6.90 0.60
CA LYS A 22 0.71 7.22 2.02
C LYS A 22 2.01 7.66 2.68
N VAL A 23 1.93 8.72 3.48
CA VAL A 23 3.05 9.19 4.31
C VAL A 23 2.90 8.56 5.67
N LEU A 24 3.91 7.81 6.11
CA LEU A 24 3.95 7.19 7.43
C LEU A 24 4.99 7.90 8.29
N GLU A 25 4.57 8.41 9.44
CA GLU A 25 5.46 9.04 10.41
C GLU A 25 6.03 7.98 11.35
N VAL A 26 7.36 7.89 11.38
CA VAL A 26 8.11 6.94 12.19
C VAL A 26 8.79 7.69 13.33
N HIS A 27 8.50 7.31 14.57
CA HIS A 27 9.19 7.84 15.75
C HIS A 27 10.36 6.93 16.13
N VAL A 28 11.52 7.54 16.36
CA VAL A 28 12.73 6.84 16.82
C VAL A 28 13.01 7.22 18.26
N ASP A 29 12.75 6.28 19.17
CA ASP A 29 12.95 6.49 20.60
C ASP A 29 14.40 6.29 21.03
N LYS A 30 14.79 6.97 22.11
CA LYS A 30 16.11 6.82 22.73
C LYS A 30 16.28 5.37 23.21
N GLY A 31 17.34 4.72 22.75
CA GLY A 31 17.65 3.32 23.09
C GLY A 31 17.22 2.30 22.04
N MET A 32 16.61 2.73 20.92
CA MET A 32 16.39 1.84 19.79
C MET A 32 17.70 1.23 19.28
N GLN A 33 17.67 -0.09 19.04
CA GLN A 33 18.84 -0.85 18.66
C GLN A 33 19.05 -0.86 17.14
N HIS A 34 20.31 -1.04 16.72
CA HIS A 34 20.61 -1.28 15.32
C HIS A 34 19.88 -2.53 14.80
N GLY A 35 19.18 -2.40 13.68
CA GLY A 35 18.40 -3.50 13.08
C GLY A 35 17.01 -3.71 13.71
N GLN A 36 16.58 -2.88 14.66
CA GLN A 36 15.23 -2.90 15.18
C GLN A 36 14.21 -2.57 14.08
N LYS A 37 13.16 -3.39 13.96
CA LYS A 37 12.12 -3.24 12.93
C LYS A 37 10.90 -2.51 13.50
N ILE A 38 10.41 -1.53 12.75
CA ILE A 38 9.14 -0.84 13.02
C ILE A 38 8.15 -1.38 11.99
N VAL A 39 7.21 -2.20 12.46
CA VAL A 39 6.27 -2.92 11.59
C VAL A 39 4.95 -2.17 11.55
N PHE A 40 4.55 -1.75 10.36
CA PHE A 40 3.22 -1.18 10.11
C PHE A 40 2.30 -2.28 9.59
N GLN A 41 1.34 -2.72 10.41
CA GLN A 41 0.39 -3.75 10.02
C GLN A 41 -0.59 -3.20 8.99
N GLY A 42 -0.83 -3.95 7.91
CA GLY A 42 -1.80 -3.56 6.87
C GLY A 42 -1.29 -2.51 5.87
N GLU A 43 -0.04 -2.05 5.98
CA GLU A 43 0.59 -1.15 5.01
C GLU A 43 1.42 -1.89 3.95
N ALA A 44 1.21 -3.20 3.82
CA ALA A 44 1.79 -3.99 2.74
C ALA A 44 0.89 -3.91 1.50
N ASP A 45 1.46 -4.18 0.33
CA ASP A 45 0.69 -4.24 -0.91
C ASP A 45 -0.41 -5.32 -0.84
N GLU A 46 -1.62 -4.95 -1.24
CA GLU A 46 -2.77 -5.86 -1.40
C GLU A 46 -2.98 -6.16 -2.89
N ALA A 47 -3.22 -7.44 -3.23
CA ALA A 47 -3.30 -7.96 -4.60
C ALA A 47 -4.68 -8.54 -4.93
#